data_AF-A0A520PX10-F1
#
_entry.id   AF-A0A520PX10-F1
#
_cell.length_a   1.000
_cell.length_b   1.000
_cell.length_c   1.000
_cell.angle_alpha   90.00
_cell.angle_beta   90.00
_cell.angle_gamma   90.00
#
_symmetry.space_group_name_H-M   'P 1'
#
loop_
_entity.id
_entity.type
_entity.pdbx_description
1 polymer ?
#
loop_
_entity_poly.entity_id
_entity_poly.type
_entity_poly.pdbx_seq_one_letter_code
_entity_poly.pdbx_strand_id
1 'polypeptide(L)' 'MSKRRIAILGSGQAALTAATQMTDPRNPAAKDLELTVYQLGWRLGGKGAAGRNVDPAEKYR' A
#
# COMPACT_ATOMS: atom_id res chain seq x y z
N MET A 1 -21.47 11.13 -11.80
CA MET A 1 -21.48 10.91 -10.33
C MET A 1 -20.11 11.26 -9.78
N SER A 2 -20.02 11.93 -8.62
CA SER A 2 -18.74 12.14 -7.95
C SER A 2 -18.28 10.84 -7.29
N LYS A 3 -17.02 10.45 -7.49
CA LYS A 3 -16.44 9.29 -6.80
C LYS A 3 -16.41 9.53 -5.29
N ARG A 4 -16.59 8.47 -4.50
CA ARG A 4 -16.39 8.48 -3.05
C ARG A 4 -14.90 8.46 -2.75
N ARG A 5 -14.42 9.51 -2.10
CA ARG A 5 -13.01 9.64 -1.70
C ARG A 5 -12.74 8.93 -0.39
N ILE A 6 -11.70 8.11 -0.35
CA ILE A 6 -11.27 7.36 0.83
C ILE A 6 -9.79 7.64 1.09
N ALA A 7 -9.49 8.13 2.30
CA ALA A 7 -8.13 8.25 2.79
C ALA A 7 -7.76 7.01 3.59
N ILE A 8 -6.65 6.36 3.23
CA ILE A 8 -6.05 5.25 3.98
C ILE A 8 -4.78 5.78 4.64
N LEU A 9 -4.71 5.70 5.98
CA LEU A 9 -3.57 6.20 6.74
C LEU A 9 -2.58 5.07 7.05
N GLY A 10 -1.35 5.23 6.56
CA GLY A 10 -0.29 4.22 6.61
C GLY A 10 -0.31 3.26 5.42
N SER A 11 0.78 2.52 5.25
CA SER A 11 0.98 1.57 4.15
C SER A 11 1.47 0.19 4.63
N GLY A 12 1.05 -0.21 5.83
CA GLY A 12 1.24 -1.58 6.29
C GLY A 12 0.39 -2.58 5.50
N GLN A 13 0.56 -3.87 5.81
CA GLN A 13 -0.17 -4.95 5.13
C GLN A 13 -1.70 -4.76 5.19
N ALA A 14 -2.25 -4.34 6.32
CA ALA A 14 -3.68 -4.09 6.44
C ALA A 14 -4.17 -2.98 5.49
N ALA A 15 -3.43 -1.88 5.40
CA ALA A 15 -3.75 -0.74 4.54
C ALA A 15 -3.68 -1.13 3.06
N LEU A 16 -2.61 -1.81 2.65
CA LEU A 16 -2.41 -2.23 1.25
C LEU A 16 -3.40 -3.32 0.84
N THR A 17 -3.74 -4.26 1.73
CA THR A 17 -4.80 -5.25 1.47
C THR A 17 -6.16 -4.58 1.31
N ALA A 18 -6.52 -3.64 2.19
CA ALA A 18 -7.77 -2.90 2.08
C ALA A 18 -7.84 -2.11 0.76
N ALA A 19 -6.78 -1.39 0.41
CA ALA A 19 -6.68 -0.69 -0.86
C ALA A 19 -6.88 -1.65 -2.04
N THR A 20 -6.15 -2.79 -2.04
CA THR A 20 -6.20 -3.78 -3.12
C THR A 20 -7.61 -4.33 -3.32
N GLN A 21 -8.31 -4.72 -2.25
CA GLN A 21 -9.67 -5.26 -2.32
C GLN A 21 -10.70 -4.19 -2.73
N MET A 22 -10.51 -2.94 -2.29
CA MET A 22 -11.38 -1.83 -2.69
C MET A 22 -11.21 -1.46 -4.17
N THR A 23 -10.00 -1.60 -4.72
CA THR A 23 -9.70 -1.31 -6.13
C THR A 23 -9.87 -2.49 -7.07
N ASP A 24 -10.19 -3.68 -6.57
CA ASP A 24 -10.34 -4.89 -7.39
C ASP A 24 -11.48 -4.68 -8.42
N PRO A 25 -11.25 -4.90 -9.72
CA PRO A 25 -12.32 -4.76 -10.73
C PRO A 25 -13.53 -5.68 -10.51
N ARG A 26 -13.36 -6.78 -9.77
CA ARG A 26 -14.44 -7.70 -9.38
C ARG A 26 -15.30 -7.13 -8.25
N ASN A 27 -14.83 -6.11 -7.54
CA ASN A 27 -15.64 -5.36 -6.58
C ASN A 27 -16.54 -4.38 -7.35
N PRO A 28 -17.88 -4.56 -7.34
CA PRO A 28 -18.79 -3.71 -8.11
C PRO A 28 -18.74 -2.23 -7.72
N ALA A 29 -18.28 -1.93 -6.50
CA ALA A 29 -18.14 -0.57 -6.00
C ALA A 29 -16.84 0.10 -6.48
N ALA A 30 -15.85 -0.62 -7.00
CA ALA A 30 -14.52 -0.08 -7.31
C ALA A 30 -14.55 1.14 -8.25
N LYS A 31 -15.46 1.13 -9.24
CA LYS A 31 -15.66 2.23 -10.20
C LYS A 31 -16.08 3.55 -9.53
N ASP A 32 -16.72 3.46 -8.37
CA ASP A 32 -17.27 4.58 -7.62
C ASP A 32 -16.32 5.08 -6.52
N LEU A 33 -15.12 4.46 -6.38
CA LEU A 33 -14.15 4.81 -5.35
C LEU A 33 -12.95 5.58 -5.93
N GLU A 34 -12.44 6.51 -5.12
CA GLU A 34 -11.18 7.22 -5.33
C GLU A 34 -10.36 7.09 -4.03
N LEU A 35 -9.26 6.34 -4.08
CA LEU A 35 -8.47 6.02 -2.90
C LEU A 35 -7.17 6.84 -2.90
N THR A 36 -6.79 7.33 -1.73
CA THR A 36 -5.46 7.90 -1.49
C THR A 36 -4.83 7.23 -0.27
N VAL A 37 -3.66 6.62 -0.45
CA VAL A 37 -2.87 6.05 0.64
C VAL A 37 -1.85 7.09 1.09
N TYR A 38 -1.96 7.53 2.33
CA TYR A 38 -1.02 8.44 2.95
C TYR A 38 0.03 7.64 3.71
N GLN A 39 1.26 7.64 3.20
CA GLN A 39 2.40 7.04 3.89
C GLN A 39 3.37 8.13 4.33
N LEU A 40 3.79 8.04 5.60
CA LEU A 40 4.91 8.83 6.10
C LEU A 40 6.23 8.22 5.60
N GLY A 41 7.05 9.04 4.94
CA GLY A 41 8.32 8.62 4.36
C GLY A 41 8.17 7.87 3.03
N TRP A 42 9.30 7.42 2.50
CA TRP A 42 9.41 6.92 1.12
C TRP A 42 9.08 5.42 0.96
N ARG A 43 8.89 4.70 2.07
CA ARG A 43 8.84 3.23 2.08
C ARG A 43 7.48 2.70 2.52
N LEU A 44 6.99 1.69 1.80
CA LEU A 44 5.76 0.94 2.12
C LEU A 44 6.06 -0.34 2.91
N GLY A 45 5.01 -0.98 3.42
CA GLY A 45 5.05 -2.32 4.01
C GLY A 45 4.94 -2.35 5.54
N GLY A 46 5.03 -1.20 6.21
CA GLY A 46 4.95 -1.09 7.66
C GLY A 46 5.92 -2.04 8.38
N LYS A 47 5.44 -2.79 9.37
CA LYS A 47 6.24 -3.78 10.12
C LYS A 47 6.75 -4.96 9.28
N GLY A 48 6.16 -5.21 8.11
CA GLY A 48 6.58 -6.28 7.20
C GLY A 48 7.54 -5.81 6.11
N ALA A 49 8.00 -4.56 6.16
CA ALA A 49 8.89 -4.04 5.14
C ALA A 49 10.28 -4.67 5.27
N ALA A 50 10.65 -5.59 4.37
CA ALA A 50 12.00 -6.14 4.26
C ALA A 50 12.84 -5.41 3.19
N GLY A 51 14.14 -5.23 3.43
CA GLY A 51 15.07 -4.65 2.47
C GLY A 51 16.03 -5.72 1.98
N ARG A 52 16.49 -5.63 0.73
CA ARG A 52 17.67 -6.37 0.29
C ARG A 52 18.87 -5.47 0.41
N ASN A 53 19.92 -5.97 1.05
CA ASN A 53 21.15 -5.22 1.14
C ASN A 53 21.76 -5.07 -0.26
N VAL A 54 22.19 -3.85 -0.59
CA VAL A 54 22.79 -3.55 -1.89
C VAL A 54 24.30 -3.78 -1.88
N ASP A 55 24.90 -3.93 -0.69
CA ASP A 55 26.32 -4.25 -0.56
C ASP A 55 26.56 -5.77 -0.68
N PRO A 56 27.20 -6.25 -1.76
CA PRO A 56 27.53 -7.66 -1.90
C PRO A 56 28.60 -8.14 -0.89
N ALA A 57 29.37 -7.24 -0.28
CA ALA A 57 30.40 -7.58 0.71
C ALA A 57 29.85 -7.84 2.11
N GLU A 58 28.64 -7.37 2.43
CA GLU A 58 28.02 -7.57 3.75
C GLU A 58 27.48 -8.99 3.95
N LYS A 59 27.34 -9.79 2.88
CA LYS A 59 26.90 -11.19 2.96
C LYS A 59 27.89 -12.10 3.73
N TYR A 60 29.12 -11.64 3.94
CA TYR A 60 30.21 -12.41 4.56
C TYR A 60 30.68 -11.83 5.90
N ARG A 61 29.93 -10.89 6.49
CA ARG A 61 30.17 -10.38 7.84
C ARG A 61 29.24 -11.03 8.87
#